data_AF-H6LH68-F1
#
_entry.id   AF-H6LH68-F1
#
_cell.length_a   1.000
_cell.length_b   1.000
_cell.length_c   1.000
_cell.angle_alpha   90.00
_cell.angle_beta   90.00
_cell.angle_gamma   90.00
#
_symmetry.space_group_name_H-M   'P 1'
#
loop_
_entity.id
_entity.type
_entity.pdbx_description
1 polymer ?
#
loop_
_entity_poly.entity_id
_entity_poly.type
_entity_poly.pdbx_seq_one_letter_code
_entity_poly.pdbx_strand_id
1 'polypeptide(L)'
;MTTTFYGNQGVVNSIILDMEADFEKQLEFLNTIKFTDDFKPEWLPDIVKISFIAEPALGQFGKPNLIIIAEEKSLQRHVIFIESKISAYDDASEKLNIKLFPNNYKGISAKLNIRLALMYRLAKAYHHQNDGGFIEDLDEARKLYHDVPKVLKKPALIKLCIDQFGYNPDFLFVALTNDPAEIQPFKNANFFPPIGVSGWRAAKQSFGLISFEMLEKQKLVNPQKGYYALAKNNILHLPAEAGASNNDPTVRTIVLDQWDPELKLNLEEFLVSLGDRLTTSKVITFNGSYSIKAEDGRTLVKLFADKEKIYITLRNDNIPEIFKNKPRIKIGVGLNAKSFVLIYSGTDDLTGDRYNKFAMELIEIIVDFVEL
;
A
#
# COMPACT_ATOMS: atom_id res chain seq x y z
N MET A 1 13.73 10.06 -26.22
CA MET A 1 13.68 10.64 -24.86
C MET A 1 13.18 9.54 -23.95
N THR A 2 13.97 9.14 -22.95
CA THR A 2 13.63 8.01 -22.06
C THR A 2 12.89 8.59 -20.85
N THR A 3 11.58 8.44 -20.79
CA THR A 3 10.76 8.91 -19.67
C THR A 3 10.87 7.91 -18.51
N THR A 4 11.37 8.36 -17.36
CA THR A 4 11.47 7.56 -16.14
C THR A 4 10.31 7.90 -15.21
N PHE A 5 9.51 6.90 -14.84
CA PHE A 5 8.49 7.01 -13.81
C PHE A 5 9.06 6.54 -12.47
N TYR A 6 8.78 7.26 -11.37
CA TYR A 6 9.21 6.91 -10.01
C TYR A 6 8.10 7.18 -8.97
N GLY A 7 8.09 6.37 -7.90
CA GLY A 7 7.16 6.47 -6.77
C GLY A 7 5.68 6.19 -7.10
N ASN A 8 4.83 6.29 -6.08
CA ASN A 8 3.38 6.04 -6.19
C ASN A 8 2.73 6.84 -7.33
N GLN A 9 3.16 8.09 -7.52
CA GLN A 9 2.63 8.93 -8.58
C GLN A 9 3.11 8.51 -9.97
N GLY A 10 4.39 8.14 -10.12
CA GLY A 10 4.92 7.68 -11.39
C GLY A 10 4.12 6.49 -11.93
N VAL A 11 3.78 5.54 -11.05
CA VAL A 11 2.93 4.40 -11.42
C VAL A 11 1.54 4.86 -11.85
N VAL A 12 0.88 5.74 -11.09
CA VAL A 12 -0.45 6.26 -11.45
C VAL A 12 -0.44 6.96 -12.80
N ASN A 13 0.52 7.87 -13.02
CA ASN A 13 0.65 8.57 -14.29
C ASN A 13 0.89 7.60 -15.46
N SER A 14 1.69 6.56 -15.25
CA SER A 14 1.95 5.56 -16.27
C SER A 14 0.69 4.77 -16.67
N ILE A 15 -0.19 4.46 -15.71
CA ILE A 15 -1.47 3.80 -15.96
C ILE A 15 -2.38 4.73 -16.77
N ILE A 16 -2.48 6.01 -16.37
CA ILE A 16 -3.28 7.01 -17.08
C ILE A 16 -2.83 7.12 -18.53
N LEU A 17 -1.52 7.26 -18.79
CA LEU A 17 -0.99 7.38 -20.15
C LEU A 17 -1.27 6.14 -21.02
N ASP A 18 -1.33 4.95 -20.43
CA ASP A 18 -1.68 3.72 -21.16
C ASP A 18 -3.18 3.61 -21.50
N MET A 19 -4.04 4.40 -20.85
CA MET A 19 -5.50 4.40 -21.03
C MET A 19 -6.10 5.72 -21.55
N GLU A 20 -5.36 6.83 -21.59
CA GLU A 20 -5.89 8.19 -21.84
C GLU A 20 -6.61 8.33 -23.19
N ALA A 21 -6.16 7.62 -24.23
CA ALA A 21 -6.76 7.67 -25.56
C ALA A 21 -7.83 6.60 -25.81
N ASP A 22 -8.12 5.74 -24.82
CA ASP A 22 -8.96 4.56 -24.97
C ASP A 22 -10.11 4.58 -23.96
N PHE A 23 -11.26 5.11 -24.40
CA PHE A 23 -12.44 5.25 -23.55
C PHE A 23 -12.97 3.92 -23.02
N GLU A 24 -12.89 2.84 -23.81
CA GLU A 24 -13.31 1.51 -23.37
C GLU A 24 -12.44 1.02 -22.21
N LYS A 25 -11.11 1.21 -22.29
CA LYS A 25 -10.22 0.92 -21.16
C LYS A 25 -10.49 1.80 -19.94
N GLN A 26 -10.83 3.07 -20.12
CA GLN A 26 -11.17 3.95 -19.00
C GLN A 26 -12.43 3.47 -18.27
N LEU A 27 -13.43 3.03 -19.03
CA LEU A 27 -14.65 2.46 -18.47
C LEU A 27 -14.37 1.11 -17.78
N GLU A 28 -13.57 0.25 -18.41
CA GLU A 28 -13.16 -1.03 -17.84
C GLU A 28 -12.33 -0.85 -16.56
N PHE A 29 -11.50 0.20 -16.49
CA PHE A 29 -10.80 0.58 -15.25
C PHE A 29 -11.79 0.85 -14.11
N LEU A 30 -12.86 1.61 -14.37
CA LEU A 30 -13.89 1.87 -13.37
C LEU A 30 -14.66 0.60 -12.98
N ASN A 31 -14.99 -0.26 -13.95
CA ASN A 31 -15.65 -1.56 -13.71
C ASN A 31 -14.77 -2.54 -12.91
N THR A 32 -13.44 -2.41 -13.01
CA THR A 32 -12.49 -3.27 -12.30
C THR A 32 -12.40 -2.96 -10.80
N ILE A 33 -12.84 -1.78 -10.37
CA ILE A 33 -12.79 -1.39 -8.96
C ILE A 33 -13.75 -2.28 -8.15
N LYS A 34 -13.20 -2.99 -7.16
CA LYS A 34 -14.03 -3.75 -6.20
C LYS A 34 -14.46 -2.81 -5.09
N PHE A 35 -15.76 -2.59 -4.93
CA PHE A 35 -16.31 -1.84 -3.80
C PHE A 35 -16.69 -2.77 -2.64
N THR A 36 -16.81 -2.18 -1.44
CA THR A 36 -17.24 -2.90 -0.24
C THR A 36 -18.66 -3.45 -0.40
N ASP A 37 -18.93 -4.61 0.22
CA ASP A 37 -20.21 -5.35 0.13
C ASP A 37 -20.62 -5.71 -1.31
N ASP A 38 -19.66 -5.89 -2.21
CA ASP A 38 -19.89 -6.18 -3.63
C ASP A 38 -20.76 -5.11 -4.34
N PHE A 39 -20.76 -3.88 -3.82
CA PHE A 39 -21.46 -2.76 -4.43
C PHE A 39 -20.97 -2.54 -5.87
N LYS A 40 -21.91 -2.30 -6.77
CA LYS A 40 -21.64 -1.96 -8.17
C LYS A 40 -22.39 -0.68 -8.51
N PRO A 41 -21.69 0.39 -8.91
CA PRO A 41 -22.37 1.62 -9.29
C PRO A 41 -23.22 1.39 -10.55
N GLU A 42 -24.53 1.64 -10.43
CA GLU A 42 -25.50 1.43 -11.52
C GLU A 42 -25.31 2.39 -12.70
N TRP A 43 -24.67 3.53 -12.46
CA TRP A 43 -24.43 4.59 -13.45
C TRP A 43 -23.29 4.30 -14.44
N LEU A 44 -22.48 3.25 -14.21
CA LEU A 44 -21.31 2.95 -15.06
C LEU A 44 -21.66 2.83 -16.56
N PRO A 45 -22.76 2.15 -16.98
CA PRO A 45 -23.12 2.05 -18.39
C PRO A 45 -23.51 3.38 -19.07
N ASP A 46 -23.86 4.40 -18.29
CA ASP A 46 -24.33 5.70 -18.81
C ASP A 46 -23.23 6.76 -18.93
N ILE A 47 -22.01 6.42 -18.51
CA ILE A 47 -20.84 7.29 -18.63
C ILE A 47 -20.51 7.54 -20.10
N VAL A 48 -20.32 8.81 -20.45
CA VAL A 48 -19.92 9.25 -21.81
C VAL A 48 -18.59 9.98 -21.84
N LYS A 49 -18.08 10.38 -20.68
CA LYS A 49 -16.83 11.10 -20.58
C LYS A 49 -16.15 10.78 -19.27
N ILE A 50 -14.85 10.56 -19.35
CA ILE A 50 -13.97 10.40 -18.19
C ILE A 50 -12.86 11.44 -18.29
N SER A 51 -12.52 12.08 -17.17
CA SER A 51 -11.46 13.08 -17.10
C SER A 51 -10.58 12.84 -15.88
N PHE A 52 -9.28 13.08 -16.05
CA PHE A 52 -8.26 12.78 -15.05
C PHE A 52 -7.65 14.08 -14.51
N ILE A 53 -7.61 14.22 -13.19
CA ILE A 53 -6.92 15.31 -12.50
C ILE A 53 -5.82 14.70 -11.64
N ALA A 54 -4.59 14.73 -12.15
CA ALA A 54 -3.44 14.18 -11.44
C ALA A 54 -2.99 15.14 -10.33
N GLU A 55 -2.73 14.59 -9.14
CA GLU A 55 -2.03 15.29 -8.05
C GLU A 55 -2.61 16.65 -7.57
N PRO A 56 -3.93 16.86 -7.50
CA PRO A 56 -4.46 18.14 -7.06
C PRO A 56 -4.13 18.37 -5.58
N ALA A 57 -3.56 19.53 -5.26
CA ALA A 57 -3.13 19.85 -3.90
C ALA A 57 -4.27 20.49 -3.08
N LEU A 58 -5.24 19.70 -2.62
CA LEU A 58 -6.50 20.10 -1.96
C LEU A 58 -6.34 20.69 -0.54
N GLY A 59 -5.28 21.47 -0.33
CA GLY A 59 -5.02 22.18 0.92
C GLY A 59 -4.81 21.23 2.09
N GLN A 60 -5.53 21.47 3.18
CA GLN A 60 -5.40 20.68 4.40
C GLN A 60 -6.05 19.29 4.31
N PHE A 61 -6.86 19.04 3.28
CA PHE A 61 -7.40 17.71 2.99
C PHE A 61 -6.37 16.78 2.33
N GLY A 62 -5.23 17.30 1.89
CA GLY A 62 -4.15 16.51 1.30
C GLY A 62 -4.08 16.62 -0.22
N LYS A 63 -3.41 15.65 -0.86
CA LYS A 63 -3.05 15.68 -2.28
C LYS A 63 -3.29 14.31 -2.92
N PRO A 64 -4.53 13.91 -3.25
CA PRO A 64 -4.79 12.59 -3.82
C PRO A 64 -3.94 12.35 -5.06
N ASN A 65 -3.57 11.10 -5.29
CA ASN A 65 -2.73 10.75 -6.44
C ASN A 65 -3.46 11.03 -7.77
N LEU A 66 -4.77 10.79 -7.79
CA LEU A 66 -5.62 11.05 -8.94
C LEU A 66 -7.05 11.35 -8.48
N ILE A 67 -7.72 12.25 -9.18
CA ILE A 67 -9.18 12.36 -9.20
C ILE A 67 -9.66 11.98 -10.59
N ILE A 68 -10.65 11.10 -10.65
CA ILE A 68 -11.36 10.76 -11.87
C ILE A 68 -12.73 11.42 -11.81
N ILE A 69 -13.11 12.13 -12.88
CA ILE A 69 -14.45 12.66 -13.07
C ILE A 69 -15.12 11.81 -14.15
N ALA A 70 -16.14 11.04 -13.80
CA ALA A 70 -16.97 10.32 -14.75
C ALA A 70 -18.29 11.07 -14.92
N GLU A 71 -18.62 11.45 -16.16
CA GLU A 71 -19.80 12.24 -16.51
C GLU A 71 -20.77 11.39 -17.32
N GLU A 72 -22.02 11.34 -16.87
CA GLU A 72 -23.14 10.70 -17.54
C GLU A 72 -23.70 11.54 -18.69
N LYS A 73 -24.51 10.93 -19.56
CA LYS A 73 -25.35 11.66 -20.55
C LYS A 73 -26.25 12.71 -19.92
N SER A 74 -26.69 12.47 -18.69
CA SER A 74 -27.53 13.37 -17.88
C SER A 74 -26.76 14.60 -17.37
N LEU A 75 -25.45 14.67 -17.60
CA LEU A 75 -24.50 15.62 -17.01
C LEU A 75 -24.29 15.45 -15.51
N GLN A 76 -24.83 14.38 -14.91
CA GLN A 76 -24.47 13.98 -13.55
C GLN A 76 -22.99 13.55 -13.52
N ARG A 77 -22.29 13.96 -12.45
CA ARG A 77 -20.86 13.69 -12.29
C ARG A 77 -20.61 12.83 -11.06
N HIS A 78 -19.69 11.89 -11.25
CA HIS A 78 -19.17 10.99 -10.24
C HIS A 78 -17.70 11.29 -10.04
N VAL A 79 -17.31 11.59 -8.80
CA VAL A 79 -15.97 12.01 -8.44
C VAL A 79 -15.28 10.88 -7.67
N ILE A 80 -14.29 10.26 -8.29
CA ILE A 80 -13.54 9.15 -7.71
C ILE A 80 -12.16 9.64 -7.28
N PHE A 81 -11.92 9.67 -5.97
CA PHE A 81 -10.60 9.93 -5.41
C PHE A 81 -9.79 8.64 -5.38
N ILE A 82 -8.61 8.65 -5.98
CA ILE A 82 -7.68 7.52 -6.02
C ILE A 82 -6.46 7.86 -5.17
N GLU A 83 -6.19 7.02 -4.18
CA GLU A 83 -4.97 7.05 -3.37
C GLU A 83 -4.15 5.80 -3.64
N SER A 84 -2.89 5.99 -4.07
CA SER A 84 -2.05 4.89 -4.53
C SER A 84 -0.88 4.58 -3.60
N LYS A 85 -0.60 3.29 -3.47
CA LYS A 85 0.57 2.76 -2.75
C LYS A 85 1.12 1.56 -3.50
N ILE A 86 2.44 1.51 -3.61
CA ILE A 86 3.15 0.38 -4.24
C ILE A 86 3.18 -0.88 -3.36
N SER A 87 2.59 -0.80 -2.16
CA SER A 87 2.38 -1.89 -1.20
C SER A 87 0.92 -2.32 -1.11
N ALA A 88 0.69 -3.47 -0.51
CA ALA A 88 -0.64 -3.90 -0.12
C ALA A 88 -1.33 -2.89 0.81
N TYR A 89 -2.67 -2.89 0.80
CA TYR A 89 -3.51 -1.95 1.54
C TYR A 89 -3.23 -1.96 3.04
N ASP A 90 -3.23 -3.15 3.66
CA ASP A 90 -3.06 -3.31 5.11
C ASP A 90 -1.70 -2.77 5.56
N ASP A 91 -0.64 -2.99 4.79
CA ASP A 91 0.71 -2.50 5.09
C ASP A 91 0.89 -1.00 4.88
N ALA A 92 0.19 -0.45 3.88
CA ALA A 92 0.19 0.98 3.63
C ALA A 92 -0.66 1.77 4.62
N SER A 93 -1.45 1.08 5.43
CA SER A 93 -2.44 1.64 6.35
C SER A 93 -1.92 1.70 7.79
N GLU A 94 -2.60 2.50 8.61
CA GLU A 94 -2.36 2.54 10.05
C GLU A 94 -3.37 1.65 10.76
N LYS A 95 -2.90 0.84 11.71
CA LYS A 95 -3.77 0.02 12.53
C LYS A 95 -4.50 0.91 13.53
N LEU A 96 -5.80 1.05 13.38
CA LEU A 96 -6.64 1.90 14.20
C LEU A 96 -7.76 1.09 14.85
N ASN A 97 -8.10 1.47 16.08
CA ASN A 97 -9.34 1.00 16.68
C ASN A 97 -10.45 1.95 16.21
N ILE A 98 -11.38 1.49 15.38
CA ILE A 98 -12.47 2.34 14.86
C ILE A 98 -13.34 2.98 15.97
N LYS A 99 -13.29 2.45 17.21
CA LYS A 99 -13.95 3.03 18.39
C LYS A 99 -13.14 4.15 19.04
N LEU A 100 -11.82 4.16 18.87
CA LEU A 100 -10.90 5.15 19.42
C LEU A 100 -10.25 5.88 18.25
N PHE A 101 -10.86 6.98 17.84
CA PHE A 101 -10.27 7.85 16.84
C PHE A 101 -8.90 8.33 17.30
N PRO A 102 -7.90 8.40 16.41
CA PRO A 102 -6.57 8.83 16.81
C PRO A 102 -6.63 10.26 17.34
N ASN A 103 -6.10 10.48 18.56
CA ASN A 103 -6.05 11.80 19.20
C ASN A 103 -5.24 12.83 18.37
N ASN A 104 -4.39 12.37 17.46
CA ASN A 104 -3.81 13.19 16.41
C ASN A 104 -3.44 12.32 15.18
N TYR A 105 -3.35 12.95 14.01
CA TYR A 105 -2.83 12.32 12.78
C TYR A 105 -1.34 12.61 12.52
N LYS A 106 -0.62 13.18 13.49
CA LYS A 106 0.79 13.57 13.36
C LYS A 106 1.66 12.31 13.23
N GLY A 107 2.36 12.17 12.11
CA GLY A 107 3.21 11.01 11.81
C GLY A 107 2.50 9.87 11.07
N ILE A 108 1.17 9.89 10.96
CA ILE A 108 0.39 8.86 10.24
C ILE A 108 -0.44 9.43 9.07
N SER A 109 -0.40 10.75 8.82
CA SER A 109 -1.18 11.40 7.76
C SER A 109 -0.92 10.87 6.35
N ALA A 110 0.25 10.27 6.11
CA ALA A 110 0.62 9.68 4.82
C ALA A 110 0.14 8.22 4.63
N LYS A 111 -0.50 7.63 5.66
CA LYS A 111 -1.03 6.26 5.64
C LYS A 111 -2.32 6.20 4.82
N LEU A 112 -2.49 5.12 4.06
CA LEU A 112 -3.48 5.02 2.99
C LEU A 112 -4.91 5.21 3.51
N ASN A 113 -5.31 4.47 4.54
CA ASN A 113 -6.62 4.60 5.16
C ASN A 113 -6.90 6.02 5.72
N ILE A 114 -5.87 6.71 6.20
CA ILE A 114 -5.98 8.12 6.65
C ILE A 114 -6.24 9.05 5.48
N ARG A 115 -5.52 8.88 4.37
CA ARG A 115 -5.69 9.70 3.17
C ARG A 115 -7.08 9.54 2.56
N LEU A 116 -7.60 8.31 2.50
CA LEU A 116 -8.98 8.05 2.09
C LEU A 116 -10.00 8.75 3.01
N ALA A 117 -9.79 8.73 4.32
CA ALA A 117 -10.66 9.43 5.26
C ALA A 117 -10.61 10.97 5.09
N LEU A 118 -9.45 11.53 4.72
CA LEU A 118 -9.35 12.96 4.41
C LEU A 118 -10.12 13.33 3.13
N MET A 119 -10.12 12.46 2.11
CA MET A 119 -10.94 12.65 0.91
C MET A 119 -12.44 12.56 1.22
N TYR A 120 -12.84 11.64 2.10
CA TYR A 120 -14.21 11.56 2.61
C TYR A 120 -14.65 12.83 3.34
N ARG A 121 -13.76 13.38 4.18
CA ARG A 121 -13.97 14.67 4.86
C ARG A 121 -14.16 15.81 3.87
N LEU A 122 -13.34 15.87 2.82
CA LEU A 122 -13.49 16.85 1.74
C LEU A 122 -14.85 16.73 1.04
N ALA A 123 -15.27 15.52 0.68
CA ALA A 123 -16.56 15.27 0.04
C ALA A 123 -17.73 15.77 0.90
N LYS A 124 -17.71 15.48 2.20
CA LYS A 124 -18.70 16.00 3.16
C LYS A 124 -18.70 17.52 3.20
N ALA A 125 -17.52 18.13 3.31
CA ALA A 125 -17.36 19.59 3.33
C ALA A 125 -17.89 20.24 2.04
N TYR A 126 -17.64 19.63 0.88
CA TYR A 126 -18.11 20.11 -0.42
C TYR A 126 -19.64 20.19 -0.48
N HIS A 127 -20.36 19.16 -0.02
CA HIS A 127 -21.83 19.16 0.00
C HIS A 127 -22.45 20.21 0.94
N HIS A 128 -21.71 20.70 1.93
CA HIS A 128 -22.19 21.66 2.93
C HIS A 128 -21.64 23.07 2.72
N GLN A 129 -20.92 23.30 1.61
CA GLN A 129 -20.37 24.61 1.32
C GLN A 129 -21.50 25.61 1.01
N ASN A 130 -21.67 26.60 1.89
CA ASN A 130 -22.49 27.78 1.62
C ASN A 130 -21.56 28.92 1.14
N ASP A 131 -21.85 29.47 -0.04
CA ASP A 131 -21.21 30.66 -0.63
C ASP A 131 -19.66 30.73 -0.61
N GLY A 132 -19.05 30.05 -1.59
CA GLY A 132 -17.95 30.54 -2.44
C GLY A 132 -16.57 30.88 -1.86
N GLY A 133 -16.38 31.02 -0.55
CA GLY A 133 -15.12 31.50 0.02
C GLY A 133 -14.09 30.40 0.32
N PHE A 134 -14.54 29.25 0.81
CA PHE A 134 -13.69 28.13 1.24
C PHE A 134 -14.52 26.85 1.38
N ILE A 135 -13.87 25.69 1.34
CA ILE A 135 -14.46 24.40 1.71
C ILE A 135 -13.88 24.01 3.07
N GLU A 136 -14.71 23.85 4.09
CA GLU A 136 -14.30 23.56 5.46
C GLU A 136 -15.06 22.36 6.02
N ASP A 137 -14.36 21.52 6.78
CA ASP A 137 -14.96 20.45 7.55
C ASP A 137 -16.12 20.92 8.43
N LEU A 138 -17.15 20.10 8.55
CA LEU A 138 -18.22 20.31 9.51
C LEU A 138 -17.67 20.31 10.95
N ASP A 139 -18.25 21.13 11.84
CA ASP A 139 -17.84 21.23 13.26
C ASP A 139 -17.86 19.87 14.00
N GLU A 140 -18.67 18.93 13.53
CA GLU A 140 -18.72 17.54 14.01
C GLU A 140 -17.38 16.81 13.85
N ALA A 141 -16.53 17.25 12.92
CA ALA A 141 -15.20 16.73 12.70
C ALA A 141 -14.31 16.86 13.94
N ARG A 142 -14.44 17.92 14.75
CA ARG A 142 -13.67 18.05 16.01
C ARG A 142 -14.05 16.98 17.02
N LYS A 143 -15.35 16.65 17.10
CA LYS A 143 -15.89 15.62 18.01
C LYS A 143 -15.55 14.22 17.52
N LEU A 144 -15.58 14.01 16.21
CA LEU A 144 -15.37 12.70 15.61
C LEU A 144 -13.88 12.36 15.51
N TYR A 145 -13.03 13.28 15.04
CA TYR A 145 -11.64 12.98 14.68
C TYR A 145 -10.60 13.46 15.70
N HIS A 146 -11.03 14.11 16.80
CA HIS A 146 -10.13 14.75 17.78
C HIS A 146 -9.05 15.64 17.14
N ASP A 147 -9.39 16.26 16.01
CA ASP A 147 -8.49 16.99 15.13
C ASP A 147 -9.09 18.37 14.81
N VAL A 148 -8.27 19.27 14.31
CA VAL A 148 -8.73 20.58 13.81
C VAL A 148 -9.50 20.41 12.49
N PRO A 149 -10.56 21.21 12.26
CA PRO A 149 -11.25 21.26 10.97
C PRO A 149 -10.24 21.51 9.85
N LYS A 150 -10.33 20.73 8.76
CA LYS A 150 -9.54 20.96 7.57
C LYS A 150 -10.24 21.97 6.68
N VAL A 151 -9.44 22.81 6.04
CA VAL A 151 -9.93 23.85 5.14
C VAL A 151 -9.15 23.86 3.82
N LEU A 152 -9.88 24.03 2.73
CA LEU A 152 -9.38 24.41 1.42
C LEU A 152 -9.73 25.87 1.16
N LYS A 153 -8.72 26.74 1.20
CA LYS A 153 -8.87 28.20 1.03
C LYS A 153 -8.37 28.73 -0.32
N LYS A 154 -7.66 27.92 -1.11
CA LYS A 154 -7.01 28.38 -2.33
C LYS A 154 -8.06 28.57 -3.44
N PRO A 155 -8.33 29.80 -3.93
CA PRO A 155 -9.45 30.05 -4.84
C PRO A 155 -9.39 29.25 -6.14
N ALA A 156 -8.21 29.09 -6.72
CA ALA A 156 -8.03 28.28 -7.94
C ALA A 156 -8.45 26.82 -7.76
N LEU A 157 -8.26 26.25 -6.56
CA LEU A 157 -8.64 24.87 -6.28
C LEU A 157 -10.10 24.74 -5.90
N ILE A 158 -10.66 25.74 -5.21
CA ILE A 158 -12.10 25.81 -4.95
C ILE A 158 -12.83 25.88 -6.30
N LYS A 159 -12.38 26.77 -7.20
CA LYS A 159 -12.89 26.87 -8.56
C LYS A 159 -12.76 25.55 -9.31
N LEU A 160 -11.61 24.88 -9.23
CA LEU A 160 -11.43 23.55 -9.82
C LEU A 160 -12.46 22.55 -9.29
N CYS A 161 -12.69 22.49 -7.96
CA CYS A 161 -13.69 21.59 -7.38
C CYS A 161 -15.09 21.93 -7.90
N ILE A 162 -15.50 23.20 -7.86
CA ILE A 162 -16.83 23.64 -8.32
C ILE A 162 -17.02 23.33 -9.82
N ASP A 163 -16.05 23.73 -10.66
CA ASP A 163 -16.13 23.61 -12.11
C ASP A 163 -16.09 22.14 -12.57
N GLN A 164 -15.31 21.29 -11.89
CA GLN A 164 -15.10 19.89 -12.29
C GLN A 164 -16.03 18.92 -11.58
N PHE A 165 -16.31 19.08 -10.28
CA PHE A 165 -17.14 18.13 -9.53
C PHE A 165 -18.63 18.35 -9.82
N GLY A 166 -19.05 19.59 -10.13
CA GLY A 166 -20.44 19.89 -10.46
C GLY A 166 -21.37 19.94 -9.25
N TYR A 167 -22.68 19.95 -9.52
CA TYR A 167 -23.70 20.08 -8.49
C TYR A 167 -24.10 18.70 -7.94
N ASN A 168 -24.02 18.54 -6.61
CA ASN A 168 -24.37 17.31 -5.90
C ASN A 168 -23.81 16.02 -6.53
N PRO A 169 -22.49 15.91 -6.69
CA PRO A 169 -21.86 14.71 -7.24
C PRO A 169 -21.89 13.56 -6.24
N ASP A 170 -21.81 12.33 -6.76
CA ASP A 170 -21.46 11.19 -5.93
C ASP A 170 -19.95 11.11 -5.75
N PHE A 171 -19.50 10.80 -4.53
CA PHE A 171 -18.08 10.67 -4.21
C PHE A 171 -17.71 9.22 -3.88
N LEU A 172 -16.66 8.74 -4.53
CA LEU A 172 -16.06 7.42 -4.31
C LEU A 172 -14.60 7.56 -3.86
N PHE A 173 -14.14 6.63 -3.03
CA PHE A 173 -12.81 6.65 -2.42
C PHE A 173 -12.12 5.32 -2.64
N VAL A 174 -11.08 5.31 -3.46
CA VAL A 174 -10.52 4.08 -4.01
C VAL A 174 -9.03 3.99 -3.69
N ALA A 175 -8.64 2.85 -3.11
CA ALA A 175 -7.25 2.49 -2.92
C ALA A 175 -6.70 1.78 -4.17
N LEU A 176 -5.61 2.28 -4.75
CA LEU A 176 -4.83 1.57 -5.77
C LEU A 176 -3.56 0.98 -5.16
N THR A 177 -3.49 -0.35 -5.09
CA THR A 177 -2.53 -1.07 -4.24
C THR A 177 -1.86 -2.26 -4.94
N ASN A 178 -0.81 -2.80 -4.33
CA ASN A 178 -0.12 -3.99 -4.81
C ASN A 178 -0.65 -5.29 -4.20
N ASP A 179 -1.96 -5.33 -3.98
CA ASP A 179 -2.67 -6.51 -3.51
C ASP A 179 -2.90 -7.54 -4.63
N PRO A 180 -3.12 -8.83 -4.28
CA PRO A 180 -3.52 -9.83 -5.26
C PRO A 180 -4.88 -9.51 -5.90
N ALA A 181 -5.14 -9.99 -7.12
CA ALA A 181 -6.39 -9.70 -7.81
C ALA A 181 -7.66 -10.20 -7.07
N GLU A 182 -7.53 -11.20 -6.20
CA GLU A 182 -8.63 -11.76 -5.42
C GLU A 182 -8.90 -11.02 -4.10
N ILE A 183 -8.18 -9.94 -3.82
CA ILE A 183 -8.36 -9.15 -2.60
C ILE A 183 -9.82 -8.70 -2.43
N GLN A 184 -10.26 -8.73 -1.17
CA GLN A 184 -11.54 -8.23 -0.74
C GLN A 184 -11.34 -6.84 -0.12
N PRO A 185 -12.00 -5.79 -0.65
CA PRO A 185 -11.86 -4.42 -0.14
C PRO A 185 -12.17 -4.37 1.35
N PHE A 186 -11.27 -3.76 2.14
CA PHE A 186 -11.49 -3.48 3.56
C PHE A 186 -12.00 -4.70 4.34
N LYS A 187 -11.38 -5.87 4.16
CA LYS A 187 -11.71 -7.09 4.93
C LYS A 187 -11.32 -6.96 6.41
N ASN A 188 -10.26 -6.21 6.70
CA ASN A 188 -9.70 -6.08 8.04
C ASN A 188 -10.19 -4.81 8.73
N ALA A 189 -11.04 -5.00 9.74
CA ALA A 189 -11.64 -3.90 10.51
C ALA A 189 -10.63 -2.97 11.22
N ASN A 190 -9.39 -3.44 11.43
CA ASN A 190 -8.35 -2.62 12.04
C ASN A 190 -7.77 -1.56 11.09
N PHE A 191 -8.01 -1.68 9.78
CA PHE A 191 -7.45 -0.78 8.78
C PHE A 191 -8.51 0.05 8.07
N PHE A 192 -9.75 0.08 8.57
CA PHE A 192 -10.79 0.92 7.99
C PHE A 192 -10.35 2.40 7.97
N PRO A 193 -10.71 3.16 6.92
CA PRO A 193 -10.65 4.61 6.95
C PRO A 193 -11.35 5.11 8.22
N PRO A 194 -10.68 5.92 9.06
CA PRO A 194 -11.22 6.30 10.37
C PRO A 194 -12.28 7.40 10.24
N ILE A 195 -13.39 7.11 9.58
CA ILE A 195 -14.56 7.99 9.36
C ILE A 195 -15.69 7.76 10.38
N GLY A 196 -15.40 6.97 11.41
CA GLY A 196 -16.32 6.63 12.49
C GLY A 196 -17.26 5.50 12.17
N VAL A 197 -17.80 4.87 13.23
CA VAL A 197 -18.68 3.70 13.08
C VAL A 197 -19.96 4.04 12.31
N SER A 198 -20.59 5.18 12.60
CA SER A 198 -21.77 5.65 11.89
C SER A 198 -21.44 6.03 10.44
N GLY A 199 -20.36 6.78 10.23
CA GLY A 199 -19.88 7.16 8.89
C GLY A 199 -19.56 5.95 8.04
N TRP A 200 -18.86 4.96 8.59
CA TRP A 200 -18.54 3.70 7.91
C TRP A 200 -19.81 2.93 7.54
N ARG A 201 -20.76 2.76 8.47
CA ARG A 201 -22.03 2.08 8.17
C ARG A 201 -22.81 2.74 7.05
N ALA A 202 -22.80 4.07 6.99
CA ALA A 202 -23.54 4.84 6.00
C ALA A 202 -22.84 4.89 4.63
N ALA A 203 -21.51 4.89 4.59
CA ALA A 203 -20.74 5.21 3.39
C ALA A 203 -19.78 4.11 2.93
N LYS A 204 -19.73 2.94 3.58
CA LYS A 204 -18.79 1.85 3.22
C LYS A 204 -18.85 1.45 1.73
N GLN A 205 -20.02 1.50 1.11
CA GLN A 205 -20.19 1.18 -0.31
C GLN A 205 -19.46 2.16 -1.25
N SER A 206 -19.20 3.40 -0.80
CA SER A 206 -18.41 4.38 -1.53
C SER A 206 -16.90 4.10 -1.49
N PHE A 207 -16.45 3.14 -0.68
CA PHE A 207 -15.04 2.77 -0.56
C PHE A 207 -14.74 1.54 -1.41
N GLY A 208 -13.74 1.66 -2.27
CA GLY A 208 -13.28 0.61 -3.16
C GLY A 208 -11.78 0.37 -3.12
N LEU A 209 -11.37 -0.72 -3.75
CA LEU A 209 -9.99 -1.11 -3.93
C LEU A 209 -9.82 -1.68 -5.33
N ILE A 210 -8.76 -1.24 -5.99
CA ILE A 210 -8.27 -1.80 -7.24
C ILE A 210 -6.79 -2.15 -7.05
N SER A 211 -6.34 -3.27 -7.61
CA SER A 211 -4.94 -3.67 -7.50
C SER A 211 -4.22 -3.66 -8.84
N PHE A 212 -2.90 -3.49 -8.81
CA PHE A 212 -2.08 -3.56 -10.03
C PHE A 212 -2.23 -4.90 -10.76
N GLU A 213 -2.37 -6.01 -10.03
CA GLU A 213 -2.64 -7.33 -10.63
C GLU A 213 -4.01 -7.38 -11.33
N MET A 214 -5.04 -6.71 -10.80
CA MET A 214 -6.34 -6.60 -11.49
C MET A 214 -6.20 -5.87 -12.82
N LEU A 215 -5.45 -4.77 -12.85
CA LEU A 215 -5.22 -3.99 -14.07
C LEU A 215 -4.52 -4.83 -15.15
N GLU A 216 -3.54 -5.66 -14.75
CA GLU A 216 -2.85 -6.57 -15.66
C GLU A 216 -3.75 -7.69 -16.17
N LYS A 217 -4.57 -8.30 -15.29
CA LYS A 217 -5.51 -9.37 -15.67
C LYS A 217 -6.58 -8.89 -16.63
N GLN A 218 -7.09 -7.67 -16.43
CA GLN A 218 -8.08 -7.04 -17.31
C GLN A 218 -7.46 -6.42 -18.56
N LYS A 219 -6.14 -6.57 -18.77
CA LYS A 219 -5.40 -6.03 -19.92
C LYS A 219 -5.55 -4.51 -20.07
N LEU A 220 -5.85 -3.81 -18.97
CA LEU A 220 -5.89 -2.35 -18.90
C LEU A 220 -4.49 -1.77 -19.08
N VAL A 221 -3.50 -2.47 -18.53
CA VAL A 221 -2.08 -2.18 -18.67
C VAL A 221 -1.32 -3.42 -19.14
N ASN A 222 -0.16 -3.21 -19.76
CA ASN A 222 0.70 -4.30 -20.21
C ASN A 222 1.97 -4.37 -19.34
N PRO A 223 2.28 -5.51 -18.70
CA PRO A 223 3.45 -5.62 -17.83
C PRO A 223 4.80 -5.62 -18.60
N GLN A 224 4.79 -5.75 -19.92
CA GLN A 224 5.97 -5.87 -20.78
C GLN A 224 6.14 -4.72 -21.77
N LYS A 225 5.09 -3.91 -21.98
CA LYS A 225 5.07 -2.80 -22.96
C LYS A 225 4.29 -1.61 -22.41
N GLY A 226 4.49 -0.43 -23.00
CA GLY A 226 3.78 0.80 -22.59
C GLY A 226 4.42 1.51 -21.42
N TYR A 227 3.77 2.57 -20.95
CA TYR A 227 4.27 3.41 -19.85
C TYR A 227 4.24 2.65 -18.53
N TYR A 228 3.20 1.84 -18.29
CA TYR A 228 3.10 1.03 -17.08
C TYR A 228 4.25 0.05 -16.95
N ALA A 229 4.69 -0.60 -18.03
CA ALA A 229 5.85 -1.50 -17.98
C ALA A 229 7.13 -0.77 -17.52
N LEU A 230 7.34 0.47 -17.97
CA LEU A 230 8.48 1.29 -17.54
C LEU A 230 8.41 1.62 -16.05
N ALA A 231 7.23 2.04 -15.55
CA ALA A 231 7.03 2.31 -14.13
C ALA A 231 7.12 1.04 -13.28
N LYS A 232 6.53 -0.06 -13.75
CA LYS A 232 6.58 -1.37 -13.11
C LYS A 232 8.01 -1.82 -12.92
N ASN A 233 8.83 -1.68 -13.96
CA ASN A 233 10.23 -2.07 -13.89
C ASN A 233 11.03 -1.32 -12.82
N ASN A 234 10.67 -0.08 -12.55
CA ASN A 234 11.38 0.78 -11.59
C ASN A 234 10.81 0.72 -10.17
N ILE A 235 9.53 0.35 -10.01
CA ILE A 235 8.77 0.61 -8.77
C ILE A 235 7.92 -0.58 -8.31
N LEU A 236 7.40 -1.41 -9.23
CA LEU A 236 6.51 -2.54 -8.91
C LEU A 236 7.19 -3.92 -9.04
N HIS A 237 8.40 -4.01 -9.61
CA HIS A 237 9.32 -5.14 -9.38
C HIS A 237 9.72 -5.28 -7.91
N LEU A 238 9.32 -4.30 -7.11
CA LEU A 238 9.18 -4.41 -5.68
C LEU A 238 7.75 -4.88 -5.30
N PRO A 239 7.43 -6.19 -5.22
CA PRO A 239 6.30 -6.64 -4.42
C PRO A 239 6.51 -6.26 -2.95
N ALA A 240 5.91 -5.14 -2.57
CA ALA A 240 5.55 -4.94 -1.19
C ALA A 240 4.35 -5.83 -0.84
N GLU A 241 4.67 -6.96 -0.20
CA GLU A 241 3.74 -7.63 0.70
C GLU A 241 2.44 -8.13 0.04
N ALA A 242 2.54 -8.57 -1.22
CA ALA A 242 1.44 -9.30 -1.85
C ALA A 242 1.05 -10.49 -0.97
N GLY A 243 -0.20 -10.46 -0.48
CA GLY A 243 -0.82 -11.51 0.28
C GLY A 243 -0.54 -12.86 -0.36
N ALA A 244 0.08 -13.74 0.42
CA ALA A 244 0.54 -15.03 -0.03
C ALA A 244 -0.59 -15.88 -0.63
N SER A 245 -0.25 -16.73 -1.60
CA SER A 245 -1.06 -17.89 -1.97
C SER A 245 -1.49 -18.64 -0.70
N ASN A 246 -2.74 -19.13 -0.63
CA ASN A 246 -3.21 -19.94 0.51
C ASN A 246 -2.36 -21.21 0.74
N ASN A 247 -1.51 -21.58 -0.22
CA ASN A 247 -0.73 -22.82 -0.20
C ASN A 247 0.70 -22.67 0.37
N ASP A 248 1.21 -21.46 0.62
CA ASP A 248 2.57 -21.32 1.17
C ASP A 248 2.63 -21.81 2.64
N PRO A 249 3.64 -22.62 3.02
CA PRO A 249 3.80 -23.10 4.38
C PRO A 249 3.98 -21.95 5.36
N THR A 250 3.25 -22.00 6.47
CA THR A 250 3.32 -20.98 7.53
C THR A 250 4.29 -21.41 8.60
N VAL A 251 5.32 -20.61 8.85
CA VAL A 251 6.27 -20.80 9.94
C VAL A 251 5.97 -19.78 11.03
N ARG A 252 5.73 -20.28 12.24
CA ARG A 252 5.48 -19.44 13.41
C ARG A 252 6.79 -19.20 14.15
N THR A 253 7.12 -17.93 14.36
CA THR A 253 8.22 -17.54 15.24
C THR A 253 7.84 -17.85 16.69
N ILE A 254 8.73 -18.51 17.41
CA ILE A 254 8.66 -18.59 18.88
C ILE A 254 9.43 -17.42 19.49
N VAL A 255 9.13 -17.08 20.76
CA VAL A 255 9.81 -15.96 21.42
C VAL A 255 11.30 -16.26 21.62
N LEU A 256 12.16 -15.24 21.57
CA LEU A 256 13.63 -15.36 21.62
C LEU A 256 14.14 -16.15 22.83
N ASP A 257 13.44 -16.11 23.96
CA ASP A 257 13.82 -16.82 25.19
C ASP A 257 13.52 -18.33 25.14
N GLN A 258 12.75 -18.76 24.14
CA GLN A 258 12.41 -20.17 23.90
C GLN A 258 13.26 -20.81 22.80
N TRP A 259 14.16 -20.03 22.19
CA TRP A 259 15.07 -20.55 21.17
C TRP A 259 16.08 -21.49 21.80
N ASP A 260 16.56 -22.44 21.01
CA ASP A 260 17.73 -23.21 21.40
C ASP A 260 18.92 -22.24 21.64
N PRO A 261 19.61 -22.31 22.80
CA PRO A 261 20.67 -21.37 23.14
C PRO A 261 21.85 -21.37 22.15
N GLU A 262 22.18 -22.53 21.58
CA GLU A 262 23.29 -22.66 20.63
C GLU A 262 22.90 -22.03 19.29
N LEU A 263 21.69 -22.31 18.80
CA LEU A 263 21.17 -21.67 17.58
C LEU A 263 21.00 -20.15 17.73
N LYS A 264 20.60 -19.70 18.92
CA LYS A 264 20.47 -18.27 19.22
C LYS A 264 21.84 -17.58 19.19
N LEU A 265 22.83 -18.12 19.90
CA LEU A 265 24.18 -17.57 19.92
C LEU A 265 24.78 -17.51 18.50
N ASN A 266 24.67 -18.61 17.77
CA ASN A 266 25.13 -18.72 16.39
C ASN A 266 24.50 -17.62 15.49
N LEU A 267 23.19 -17.41 15.58
CA LEU A 267 22.51 -16.37 14.79
C LEU A 267 22.89 -14.94 15.25
N GLU A 268 23.12 -14.72 16.54
CA GLU A 268 23.55 -13.43 17.08
C GLU A 268 24.97 -13.08 16.59
N GLU A 269 25.90 -14.04 16.55
CA GLU A 269 27.25 -13.84 16.01
C GLU A 269 27.24 -13.58 14.51
N PHE A 270 26.41 -14.32 13.76
CA PHE A 270 26.15 -14.05 12.35
C PHE A 270 25.67 -12.60 12.13
N LEU A 271 24.73 -12.13 12.96
CA LEU A 271 24.18 -10.79 12.88
C LEU A 271 25.18 -9.68 13.18
N VAL A 272 26.14 -9.91 14.09
CA VAL A 272 27.24 -8.96 14.35
C VAL A 272 28.07 -8.79 13.08
N SER A 273 28.48 -9.90 12.46
CA SER A 273 29.30 -9.89 11.25
C SER A 273 28.58 -9.31 10.04
N LEU A 274 27.27 -9.55 9.93
CA LEU A 274 26.42 -8.94 8.92
C LEU A 274 26.26 -7.44 9.16
N GLY A 275 25.98 -7.04 10.41
CA GLY A 275 25.76 -5.65 10.81
C GLY A 275 26.93 -4.73 10.49
N ASP A 276 28.17 -5.21 10.65
CA ASP A 276 29.40 -4.48 10.31
C ASP A 276 29.52 -4.13 8.81
N ARG A 277 28.72 -4.78 7.95
CA ARG A 277 28.73 -4.59 6.49
C ARG A 277 27.53 -3.83 5.94
N LEU A 278 26.51 -3.58 6.77
CA LEU A 278 25.34 -2.80 6.37
C LEU A 278 25.66 -1.31 6.43
N THR A 279 25.27 -0.55 5.41
CA THR A 279 25.57 0.89 5.33
C THR A 279 24.33 1.77 5.48
N THR A 280 23.21 1.33 4.93
CA THR A 280 21.94 2.08 4.95
C THR A 280 20.87 1.38 5.78
N SER A 281 20.93 0.04 5.81
CA SER A 281 19.95 -0.78 6.49
C SER A 281 20.23 -0.94 7.99
N LYS A 282 19.17 -1.13 8.79
CA LYS A 282 19.26 -1.32 10.24
C LYS A 282 18.76 -2.68 10.67
N VAL A 283 19.50 -3.33 11.57
CA VAL A 283 19.03 -4.51 12.28
C VAL A 283 18.11 -4.07 13.42
N ILE A 284 16.91 -4.65 13.46
CA ILE A 284 15.90 -4.44 14.50
C ILE A 284 15.53 -5.78 15.13
N THR A 285 15.57 -5.83 16.45
CA THR A 285 15.16 -6.99 17.24
C THR A 285 13.67 -6.93 17.54
N PHE A 286 12.96 -8.03 17.31
CA PHE A 286 11.58 -8.27 17.71
C PHE A 286 11.52 -9.48 18.64
N ASN A 287 10.42 -9.63 19.38
CA ASN A 287 10.25 -10.68 20.39
C ASN A 287 10.50 -12.13 19.93
N GLY A 288 10.55 -12.41 18.63
CA GLY A 288 10.81 -13.76 18.10
C GLY A 288 11.55 -13.75 16.76
N SER A 289 12.27 -12.68 16.43
CA SER A 289 13.06 -12.59 15.19
C SER A 289 13.95 -11.36 15.18
N TYR A 290 15.01 -11.42 14.39
CA TYR A 290 15.74 -10.24 13.93
C TYR A 290 15.25 -9.86 12.54
N SER A 291 15.27 -8.57 12.23
CA SER A 291 14.84 -8.04 10.95
C SER A 291 15.79 -6.96 10.46
N ILE A 292 16.18 -7.04 9.19
CA ILE A 292 16.93 -5.97 8.54
C ILE A 292 15.93 -5.09 7.82
N LYS A 293 15.96 -3.79 8.12
CA LYS A 293 15.04 -2.81 7.59
C LYS A 293 15.72 -1.76 6.73
N ALA A 294 15.08 -1.43 5.61
CA ALA A 294 15.43 -0.25 4.81
C ALA A 294 15.13 1.05 5.57
N GLU A 295 15.68 2.17 5.11
CA GLU A 295 15.45 3.50 5.69
C GLU A 295 13.97 3.89 5.76
N ASP A 296 13.16 3.44 4.81
CA ASP A 296 11.72 3.68 4.75
C ASP A 296 10.88 2.77 5.67
N GLY A 297 11.53 1.90 6.45
CA GLY A 297 10.90 1.04 7.44
C GLY A 297 10.38 -0.30 6.90
N ARG A 298 10.60 -0.61 5.62
CA ARG A 298 10.32 -1.94 5.04
C ARG A 298 11.23 -3.00 5.63
N THR A 299 10.71 -4.20 5.87
CA THR A 299 11.50 -5.36 6.36
C THR A 299 12.03 -6.16 5.18
N LEU A 300 13.33 -6.08 4.91
CA LEU A 300 14.02 -6.71 3.78
C LEU A 300 14.48 -8.13 4.08
N VAL A 301 14.90 -8.40 5.31
CA VAL A 301 15.38 -9.73 5.71
C VAL A 301 14.78 -10.06 7.05
N LYS A 302 14.39 -11.32 7.23
CA LYS A 302 13.95 -11.84 8.52
C LYS A 302 14.75 -13.07 8.88
N LEU A 303 15.34 -13.04 10.07
CA LEU A 303 16.17 -14.09 10.63
C LEU A 303 15.54 -14.54 11.94
N PHE A 304 15.34 -15.84 12.12
CA PHE A 304 14.82 -16.40 13.36
C PHE A 304 15.25 -17.84 13.53
N ALA A 305 15.20 -18.36 14.76
CA ALA A 305 15.35 -19.78 15.04
C ALA A 305 14.08 -20.34 15.68
N ASP A 306 13.90 -21.65 15.57
CA ASP A 306 13.00 -22.41 16.44
C ASP A 306 13.83 -23.36 17.33
N LYS A 307 13.22 -24.46 17.80
CA LYS A 307 13.92 -25.47 18.62
C LYS A 307 14.82 -26.40 17.80
N GLU A 308 14.69 -26.41 16.49
CA GLU A 308 15.31 -27.39 15.60
C GLU A 308 16.25 -26.76 14.60
N LYS A 309 16.05 -25.49 14.19
CA LYS A 309 16.86 -24.85 13.16
C LYS A 309 16.72 -23.33 13.10
N ILE A 310 17.69 -22.73 12.41
CA ILE A 310 17.72 -21.32 12.00
C ILE A 310 17.04 -21.18 10.64
N TYR A 311 16.39 -20.04 10.43
CA TYR A 311 15.79 -19.61 9.17
C TYR A 311 16.33 -18.23 8.82
N ILE A 312 16.83 -18.10 7.59
CA ILE A 312 17.21 -16.82 7.01
C ILE A 312 16.41 -16.65 5.73
N THR A 313 15.73 -15.51 5.64
CA THR A 313 14.77 -15.25 4.58
C THR A 313 14.93 -13.86 4.02
N LEU A 314 14.81 -13.76 2.69
CA LEU A 314 14.77 -12.51 1.96
C LEU A 314 13.32 -12.13 1.67
N ARG A 315 13.02 -10.85 1.72
CA ARG A 315 11.73 -10.31 1.28
C ARG A 315 11.53 -10.70 -0.19
N ASN A 316 10.31 -11.08 -0.57
CA ASN A 316 10.01 -11.70 -1.87
C ASN A 316 10.08 -10.73 -3.07
N ASP A 317 10.46 -9.47 -2.85
CA ASP A 317 10.79 -8.49 -3.89
C ASP A 317 12.27 -8.45 -4.21
N ASN A 318 12.63 -8.09 -5.46
CA ASN A 318 14.03 -7.99 -5.92
C ASN A 318 14.90 -9.23 -5.67
N ILE A 319 14.28 -10.41 -5.54
CA ILE A 319 14.99 -11.66 -5.29
C ILE A 319 15.96 -11.94 -6.44
N PRO A 320 17.27 -12.15 -6.15
CA PRO A 320 18.25 -12.53 -7.15
C PRO A 320 17.79 -13.75 -7.97
N GLU A 321 18.14 -13.80 -9.26
CA GLU A 321 17.67 -14.86 -10.18
C GLU A 321 17.86 -16.28 -9.61
N ILE A 322 18.99 -16.49 -8.94
CA ILE A 322 19.38 -17.74 -8.29
C ILE A 322 18.40 -18.23 -7.22
N PHE A 323 17.56 -17.34 -6.68
CA PHE A 323 16.62 -17.62 -5.61
C PHE A 323 15.15 -17.59 -6.08
N LYS A 324 14.85 -17.32 -7.35
CA LYS A 324 13.46 -17.28 -7.85
C LYS A 324 12.69 -18.58 -7.62
N ASN A 325 13.39 -19.70 -7.71
CA ASN A 325 12.85 -21.06 -7.55
C ASN A 325 12.91 -21.57 -6.10
N LYS A 326 13.40 -20.77 -5.15
CA LYS A 326 13.45 -21.17 -3.74
C LYS A 326 12.06 -21.16 -3.09
N PRO A 327 11.85 -21.98 -2.05
CA PRO A 327 10.57 -22.04 -1.36
C PRO A 327 10.23 -20.71 -0.69
N ARG A 328 8.94 -20.38 -0.71
CA ARG A 328 8.39 -19.21 -0.01
C ARG A 328 7.73 -19.68 1.28
N ILE A 329 7.98 -18.95 2.37
CA ILE A 329 7.39 -19.23 3.67
C ILE A 329 6.64 -18.01 4.19
N LYS A 330 5.50 -18.23 4.86
CA LYS A 330 4.78 -17.17 5.55
C LYS A 330 5.34 -17.03 6.96
N ILE A 331 5.76 -15.82 7.33
CA ILE A 331 6.25 -15.52 8.68
C ILE A 331 5.34 -14.47 9.31
N GLY A 332 4.65 -14.84 10.38
CA GLY A 332 3.79 -13.94 11.16
C GLY A 332 2.52 -14.63 11.69
N VAL A 333 1.57 -13.82 12.17
CA VAL A 333 0.32 -14.32 12.78
C VAL A 333 -0.88 -13.81 12.00
N GLY A 334 -1.76 -14.73 11.58
CA GLY A 334 -3.02 -14.41 10.91
C GLY A 334 -2.81 -13.73 9.56
N LEU A 335 -3.66 -12.73 9.27
CA LEU A 335 -3.63 -11.96 8.01
C LEU A 335 -2.40 -11.06 7.85
N ASN A 336 -1.61 -10.87 8.92
CA ASN A 336 -0.38 -10.06 8.90
C ASN A 336 0.87 -10.89 8.58
N ALA A 337 0.72 -12.18 8.22
CA ALA A 337 1.85 -13.02 7.85
C ALA A 337 2.40 -12.61 6.48
N LYS A 338 3.69 -12.29 6.44
CA LYS A 338 4.37 -11.83 5.23
C LYS A 338 5.09 -12.99 4.56
N SER A 339 5.07 -13.03 3.23
CA SER A 339 5.79 -14.05 2.46
C SER A 339 7.24 -13.63 2.26
N PHE A 340 8.15 -14.55 2.57
CA PHE A 340 9.58 -14.39 2.37
C PHE A 340 10.13 -15.59 1.60
N VAL A 341 11.15 -15.36 0.78
CA VAL A 341 11.91 -16.43 0.15
C VAL A 341 12.89 -16.99 1.15
N LEU A 342 12.80 -18.29 1.40
CA LEU A 342 13.70 -19.01 2.29
C LEU A 342 15.02 -19.28 1.56
N ILE A 343 16.09 -18.59 1.99
CA ILE A 343 17.43 -18.78 1.43
C ILE A 343 18.26 -19.77 2.25
N TYR A 344 17.97 -19.92 3.54
CA TYR A 344 18.60 -20.92 4.41
C TYR A 344 17.64 -21.42 5.49
N SER A 345 17.71 -22.74 5.75
CA SER A 345 17.04 -23.43 6.85
C SER A 345 17.91 -24.59 7.32
N GLY A 346 18.51 -24.50 8.51
CA GLY A 346 19.43 -25.54 8.99
C GLY A 346 19.98 -25.28 10.40
N THR A 347 20.86 -26.17 10.84
CA THR A 347 21.58 -26.11 12.12
C THR A 347 23.08 -25.87 11.93
N ASP A 348 23.49 -25.55 10.70
CA ASP A 348 24.90 -25.32 10.39
C ASP A 348 25.44 -24.17 11.25
N ASP A 349 26.70 -24.28 11.61
CA ASP A 349 27.45 -23.21 12.23
C ASP A 349 27.49 -22.02 11.27
N LEU A 350 26.95 -20.87 11.69
CA LEU A 350 26.95 -19.59 10.98
C LEU A 350 27.80 -18.56 11.71
N THR A 351 28.61 -18.97 12.69
CA THR A 351 29.53 -18.08 13.37
C THR A 351 30.39 -17.35 12.34
N GLY A 352 30.50 -16.04 12.51
CA GLY A 352 31.10 -15.11 11.55
C GLY A 352 32.63 -15.19 11.47
N ASP A 353 33.23 -16.30 11.89
CA ASP A 353 34.64 -16.54 11.72
C ASP A 353 35.00 -16.47 10.23
N ARG A 354 36.06 -15.73 9.88
CA ARG A 354 36.49 -15.48 8.49
C ARG A 354 36.78 -16.76 7.68
N TYR A 355 36.74 -17.92 8.31
CA TYR A 355 36.94 -19.24 7.70
C TYR A 355 35.64 -19.99 7.40
N ASN A 356 34.49 -19.51 7.90
CA ASN A 356 33.20 -20.09 7.59
C ASN A 356 32.71 -19.58 6.23
N LYS A 357 33.12 -20.29 5.18
CA LYS A 357 32.78 -19.96 3.78
C LYS A 357 31.27 -19.84 3.56
N PHE A 358 30.49 -20.69 4.20
CA PHE A 358 29.04 -20.70 4.03
C PHE A 358 28.36 -19.47 4.67
N ALA A 359 28.75 -19.12 5.89
CA ALA A 359 28.28 -17.90 6.54
C ALA A 359 28.64 -16.65 5.73
N MET A 360 29.86 -16.62 5.20
CA MET A 360 30.35 -15.53 4.34
C MET A 360 29.54 -15.38 3.05
N GLU A 361 29.23 -16.48 2.36
CA GLU A 361 28.38 -16.46 1.17
C GLU A 361 26.98 -15.92 1.50
N LEU A 362 26.37 -16.36 2.61
CA LEU A 362 25.07 -15.85 3.05
C LEU A 362 25.11 -14.35 3.39
N ILE A 363 26.18 -13.88 4.04
CA ILE A 363 26.36 -12.46 4.33
C ILE A 363 26.44 -11.65 3.03
N GLU A 364 27.25 -12.08 2.06
CA GLU A 364 27.37 -11.40 0.76
C GLU A 364 26.03 -11.33 0.04
N ILE A 365 25.29 -12.45 0.00
CA ILE A 365 23.94 -12.51 -0.56
C ILE A 365 23.02 -11.46 0.10
N ILE A 366 23.05 -11.36 1.43
CA ILE A 366 22.18 -10.43 2.16
C ILE A 366 22.61 -8.98 1.91
N VAL A 367 23.90 -8.68 1.99
CA VAL A 367 24.43 -7.32 1.77
C VAL A 367 24.08 -6.84 0.37
N ASP A 368 24.34 -7.67 -0.65
CA ASP A 368 23.97 -7.37 -2.03
C ASP A 368 22.46 -7.15 -2.15
N PHE A 369 21.65 -7.93 -1.44
CA PHE A 369 20.20 -7.78 -1.49
C PHE A 369 19.69 -6.48 -0.84
N VAL A 370 20.29 -6.04 0.26
CA VAL A 370 19.75 -4.93 1.08
C VAL A 370 20.39 -3.57 0.80
N GLU A 371 21.53 -3.52 0.13
CA GLU A 371 22.25 -2.28 -0.20
C GLU A 371 22.21 -1.92 -1.71
N LEU A 372 21.48 -2.69 -2.52
CA LEU A 372 21.06 -2.34 -3.89
C LEU A 372 19.84 -1.41 -3.89
#